data_AF-A0A1A9ARV7-F1
#
_entry.id   AF-A0A1A9ARV7-F1
#
_cell.length_a   1.000
_cell.length_b   1.000
_cell.length_c   1.000
_cell.angle_alpha   90.00
_cell.angle_beta   90.00
_cell.angle_gamma   90.00
#
_symmetry.space_group_name_H-M   'P 1'
#
loop_
_entity.id
_entity.type
_entity.pdbx_description
1 polymer ?
#
loop_
_entity_poly.entity_id
_entity_poly.type
_entity_poly.pdbx_seq_one_letter_code
_entity_poly.pdbx_strand_id
1 'polypeptide(L)'
;MEDFPNFDQDHRLINLNNDYPTLEDIDLYKYYKIFSEERDIQNDKTYCQSKIQFQNEFSGGQIYELCAKLRRNFRIISTDINYKLSEEDACRYLKLWLNDEIIHYRFDKDAILSIKDNWDNIKNEGNYYHAKCDDAFLDNSYDNFISSNKDAFQVIEIICEYLKLTNGDIQIHNMAELNSVRNSLRNEYISDNFSKYKTISEECSRENTTHLLCNIYNKYKIKYRERFNELEKKVDQEIIAVEKQILNAEVAERSFLSRLQEIGRILGIDELMTPASTTSIAVIGSFVGIFLLLLLFYKFTPFGSFIISRIRKMKRMGNKEDEEPDELFLYTCENESINMDRNPYRISHHSGGYF
;
A
#
# COMPACT_ATOMS: atom_id res chain seq x y z
N MET A 1 -23.70 13.19 -14.32
CA MET A 1 -22.39 13.68 -14.81
C MET A 1 -21.41 12.67 -14.26
N GLU A 2 -21.00 11.72 -15.10
CA GLU A 2 -20.02 10.70 -14.71
C GLU A 2 -18.68 11.41 -14.53
N ASP A 3 -18.13 11.36 -13.32
CA ASP A 3 -16.77 11.83 -13.07
C ASP A 3 -15.81 10.92 -13.84
N PHE A 4 -15.21 11.47 -14.90
CA PHE A 4 -14.07 10.83 -15.54
C PHE A 4 -12.94 10.71 -14.49
N PRO A 5 -12.33 9.53 -14.31
CA PRO A 5 -11.23 9.39 -13.38
C PRO A 5 -10.08 10.33 -13.78
N ASN A 6 -9.49 11.03 -12.81
CA ASN A 6 -8.38 11.95 -13.04
C ASN A 6 -7.18 11.17 -13.62
N PHE A 7 -6.85 11.43 -14.88
CA PHE A 7 -5.89 10.64 -15.67
C PHE A 7 -4.43 11.13 -15.54
N ASP A 8 -4.14 12.12 -14.68
CA ASP A 8 -2.83 12.79 -14.60
C ASP A 8 -1.90 12.30 -13.46
N GLN A 9 -2.31 11.34 -12.63
CA GLN A 9 -1.42 10.78 -11.60
C GLN A 9 -0.69 9.53 -12.09
N ASP A 10 0.64 9.60 -12.13
CA ASP A 10 1.52 8.46 -12.40
C ASP A 10 1.57 7.55 -11.15
N HIS A 11 0.90 6.41 -11.21
CA HIS A 11 0.73 5.47 -10.08
C HIS A 11 1.94 4.55 -9.86
N ARG A 12 3.02 4.71 -10.62
CA ARG A 12 4.21 3.87 -10.49
C ARG A 12 4.81 3.92 -9.09
N LEU A 13 5.34 2.77 -8.63
CA LEU A 13 5.87 2.60 -7.28
C LEU A 13 6.93 3.63 -6.89
N ILE A 14 7.78 4.05 -7.83
CA ILE A 14 8.80 5.09 -7.62
C ILE A 14 8.25 6.42 -7.13
N ASN A 15 6.99 6.75 -7.41
CA ASN A 15 6.39 8.03 -7.03
C ASN A 15 5.90 8.04 -5.58
N LEU A 16 5.78 6.88 -4.94
CA LEU A 16 5.22 6.76 -3.59
C LEU A 16 6.23 7.03 -2.47
N ASN A 17 7.53 7.08 -2.78
CA ASN A 17 8.55 7.30 -1.76
C ASN A 17 8.44 8.64 -1.04
N ASN A 18 7.92 9.68 -1.72
CA ASN A 18 7.69 10.98 -1.09
C ASN A 18 6.65 10.89 0.04
N ASP A 19 5.65 10.01 -0.11
CA ASP A 19 4.59 9.81 0.87
C ASP A 19 4.92 8.72 1.90
N TYR A 20 5.78 7.76 1.52
CA TYR A 20 6.17 6.60 2.32
C TYR A 20 7.67 6.29 2.20
N PRO A 21 8.56 7.04 2.89
CA PRO A 21 10.01 6.95 2.69
C PRO A 21 10.63 5.59 3.00
N THR A 22 10.06 4.83 3.95
CA THR A 22 10.58 3.50 4.32
C THR A 22 10.35 2.44 3.24
N LEU A 23 9.64 2.77 2.15
CA LEU A 23 9.61 1.91 0.97
C LEU A 23 11.02 1.72 0.39
N GLU A 24 11.93 2.69 0.52
CA GLU A 24 13.31 2.55 0.05
C GLU A 24 14.09 1.41 0.74
N ASP A 25 13.64 0.97 1.91
CA ASP A 25 14.30 -0.05 2.70
C ASP A 25 13.92 -1.48 2.27
N ILE A 26 12.80 -1.67 1.56
CA ILE A 26 12.37 -3.00 1.07
C ILE A 26 12.97 -3.32 -0.31
N ASP A 27 13.29 -4.60 -0.52
CA ASP A 27 13.94 -5.05 -1.75
C ASP A 27 13.03 -4.84 -2.97
N LEU A 28 11.72 -5.06 -2.85
CA LEU A 28 10.74 -4.76 -3.91
C LEU A 28 10.97 -3.38 -4.53
N TYR A 29 11.07 -2.34 -3.70
CA TYR A 29 11.25 -0.97 -4.16
C TYR A 29 12.64 -0.75 -4.79
N LYS A 30 13.69 -1.30 -4.18
CA LYS A 30 15.07 -1.18 -4.69
C LYS A 30 15.19 -1.79 -6.09
N TYR A 31 14.66 -3.00 -6.31
CA TYR A 31 14.67 -3.62 -7.63
C TYR A 31 13.75 -2.91 -8.60
N TYR A 32 12.57 -2.46 -8.18
CA TYR A 32 11.67 -1.67 -9.05
C TYR A 32 12.38 -0.41 -9.56
N LYS A 33 13.11 0.30 -8.69
CA LYS A 33 13.89 1.48 -9.08
C LYS A 33 14.96 1.14 -10.11
N ILE A 34 15.70 0.05 -9.89
CA ILE A 34 16.69 -0.49 -10.85
C ILE A 34 16.02 -0.83 -12.20
N PHE A 35 14.85 -1.47 -12.16
CA PHE A 35 14.09 -1.85 -13.35
C PHE A 35 13.59 -0.66 -14.15
N SER A 36 13.40 0.49 -13.50
CA SER A 36 12.90 1.72 -14.08
C SER A 36 14.01 2.65 -14.62
N GLU A 37 15.28 2.30 -14.46
CA GLU A 37 16.36 3.13 -14.99
C GLU A 37 16.35 3.19 -16.53
N GLU A 38 16.90 4.24 -17.13
CA GLU A 38 16.99 4.42 -18.60
C GLU A 38 18.33 3.98 -19.21
N ARG A 39 19.27 3.52 -18.37
CA ARG A 39 20.64 3.20 -18.78
C ARG A 39 20.75 1.85 -19.48
N ASP A 40 21.73 1.74 -20.36
CA ASP A 40 22.20 0.49 -20.98
C ASP A 40 21.16 -0.26 -21.83
N ILE A 41 20.20 0.44 -22.44
CA ILE A 41 19.13 -0.18 -23.25
C ILE A 41 19.35 -0.13 -24.77
N GLN A 42 20.36 0.57 -25.29
CA GLN A 42 20.48 0.83 -26.74
C GLN A 42 20.70 -0.44 -27.59
N ASN A 43 21.56 -1.34 -27.12
CA ASN A 43 21.79 -2.63 -27.78
C ASN A 43 20.53 -3.51 -27.70
N ASP A 44 19.88 -3.53 -26.53
CA ASP A 44 18.67 -4.29 -26.30
C ASP A 44 17.49 -3.74 -27.14
N LYS A 45 17.43 -2.42 -27.38
CA LYS A 45 16.45 -1.77 -28.27
C LYS A 45 16.64 -2.20 -29.72
N THR A 46 17.88 -2.23 -30.21
CA THR A 46 18.20 -2.71 -31.57
C THR A 46 17.81 -4.18 -31.73
N TYR A 47 18.09 -5.00 -30.71
CA TYR A 47 17.65 -6.40 -30.69
C TYR A 47 16.13 -6.52 -30.73
N CYS A 48 15.41 -5.77 -29.89
CA CYS A 48 13.95 -5.77 -29.85
C CYS A 48 13.34 -5.34 -31.19
N GLN A 49 13.89 -4.34 -31.87
CA GLN A 49 13.45 -3.92 -33.21
C GLN A 49 13.60 -5.03 -34.25
N SER A 50 14.61 -5.90 -34.11
CA SER A 50 14.82 -7.05 -35.01
C SER A 50 13.85 -8.21 -34.76
N LYS A 51 13.22 -8.26 -33.58
CA LYS A 51 12.35 -9.37 -33.13
C LYS A 51 10.88 -9.01 -33.17
N ILE A 52 10.54 -7.81 -32.71
CA ILE A 52 9.16 -7.32 -32.63
C ILE A 52 8.85 -6.49 -33.87
N GLN A 53 7.94 -6.98 -34.71
CA GLN A 53 7.42 -6.22 -35.84
C GLN A 53 6.10 -5.56 -35.45
N PHE A 54 6.08 -4.24 -35.36
CA PHE A 54 4.87 -3.48 -35.03
C PHE A 54 4.45 -2.63 -36.23
N GLN A 55 3.18 -2.73 -36.65
CA GLN A 55 2.69 -2.05 -37.85
C GLN A 55 2.49 -0.54 -37.68
N ASN A 56 2.46 -0.04 -36.44
CA ASN A 56 2.17 1.36 -36.12
C ASN A 56 3.44 2.08 -35.62
N GLU A 57 3.98 3.03 -36.39
CA GLU A 57 5.26 3.69 -36.09
C GLU A 57 5.27 4.43 -34.73
N PHE A 58 4.13 4.95 -34.28
CA PHE A 58 4.04 5.75 -33.04
C PHE A 58 4.16 4.89 -31.77
N SER A 59 3.39 3.80 -31.68
CA SER A 59 3.47 2.86 -30.54
C SER A 59 4.71 1.95 -30.63
N GLY A 60 5.31 1.83 -31.82
CA GLY A 60 6.56 1.11 -32.06
C GLY A 60 7.72 1.61 -31.18
N GLY A 61 7.88 2.93 -31.03
CA GLY A 61 8.97 3.49 -30.24
C GLY A 61 8.95 3.06 -28.76
N GLN A 62 7.77 3.14 -28.14
CA GLN A 62 7.56 2.81 -26.73
C GLN A 62 7.62 1.29 -26.48
N ILE A 63 7.10 0.47 -27.39
CA ILE A 63 7.15 -0.99 -27.22
C ILE A 63 8.59 -1.52 -27.33
N TYR A 64 9.41 -0.93 -28.21
CA TYR A 64 10.84 -1.25 -28.28
C TYR A 64 11.60 -0.86 -27.03
N GLU A 65 11.21 0.25 -26.40
CA GLU A 65 11.80 0.69 -25.14
C GLU A 65 11.41 -0.23 -23.98
N LEU A 66 10.13 -0.58 -23.85
CA LEU A 66 9.64 -1.57 -22.89
C LEU A 66 10.37 -2.90 -23.05
N CYS A 67 10.46 -3.41 -24.28
CA CYS A 67 11.16 -4.65 -24.59
C CYS A 67 12.64 -4.58 -24.19
N ALA A 68 13.32 -3.46 -24.48
CA ALA A 68 14.71 -3.28 -24.14
C ALA A 68 14.94 -3.25 -22.62
N LYS A 69 14.09 -2.52 -21.89
CA LYS A 69 14.09 -2.49 -20.41
C LYS A 69 13.80 -3.87 -19.84
N LEU A 70 12.80 -4.58 -20.35
CA LEU A 70 12.44 -5.93 -19.91
C LEU A 70 13.61 -6.92 -20.12
N ARG A 71 14.25 -6.89 -21.29
CA ARG A 71 15.43 -7.70 -21.60
C ARG A 71 16.61 -7.41 -20.66
N ARG A 72 16.88 -6.13 -20.39
CA ARG A 72 17.89 -5.73 -19.39
C ARG A 72 17.51 -6.21 -18.00
N ASN A 73 16.25 -6.07 -17.60
CA ASN A 73 15.78 -6.44 -16.27
C ASN A 73 15.86 -7.95 -16.05
N PHE A 74 15.60 -8.76 -17.08
CA PHE A 74 15.91 -10.19 -17.07
C PHE A 74 17.39 -10.46 -16.80
N ARG A 75 18.30 -9.75 -17.49
CA ARG A 75 19.73 -9.87 -17.24
C ARG A 75 20.09 -9.50 -15.80
N ILE A 76 19.51 -8.43 -15.25
CA ILE A 76 19.77 -7.98 -13.87
C ILE A 76 19.40 -9.06 -12.85
N ILE A 77 18.18 -9.60 -12.91
CA ILE A 77 17.74 -10.63 -11.95
C ILE A 77 18.47 -11.96 -12.15
N SER A 78 18.95 -12.21 -13.37
CA SER A 78 19.66 -13.45 -13.70
C SER A 78 21.13 -13.42 -13.30
N THR A 79 21.71 -12.22 -13.22
CA THR A 79 23.09 -11.98 -12.78
C THR A 79 23.17 -11.49 -11.33
N ASP A 80 22.12 -11.58 -10.52
CA ASP A 80 22.16 -11.14 -9.13
C ASP A 80 23.14 -12.01 -8.32
N ILE A 81 24.41 -11.59 -8.30
CA ILE A 81 25.59 -12.34 -7.85
C ILE A 81 25.54 -12.63 -6.34
N ASN A 82 24.65 -11.96 -5.60
CA ASN A 82 24.60 -12.03 -4.14
C ASN A 82 23.54 -12.98 -3.59
N TYR A 83 22.78 -13.68 -4.44
CA TYR A 83 21.70 -14.62 -4.02
C TYR A 83 20.70 -14.03 -3.02
N LYS A 84 20.54 -12.70 -3.00
CA LYS A 84 19.66 -12.03 -2.02
C LYS A 84 18.19 -12.27 -2.33
N LEU A 85 17.86 -12.40 -3.61
CA LEU A 85 16.49 -12.49 -4.07
C LEU A 85 16.14 -13.92 -4.50
N SER A 86 15.04 -14.45 -3.99
CA SER A 86 14.53 -15.74 -4.45
C SER A 86 14.04 -15.64 -5.90
N GLU A 87 14.07 -16.74 -6.64
CA GLU A 87 13.53 -16.79 -8.02
C GLU A 87 12.07 -16.34 -8.08
N GLU A 88 11.27 -16.68 -7.04
CA GLU A 88 9.88 -16.27 -6.91
C GLU A 88 9.74 -14.75 -6.79
N ASP A 89 10.57 -14.10 -5.96
CA ASP A 89 10.50 -12.67 -5.72
C ASP A 89 11.01 -11.86 -6.90
N ALA A 90 12.10 -12.31 -7.53
CA ALA A 90 12.62 -11.72 -8.75
C ALA A 90 11.53 -11.62 -9.82
N CYS A 91 10.79 -12.71 -10.03
CA CYS A 91 9.69 -12.72 -10.99
C CYS A 91 8.51 -11.84 -10.56
N ARG A 92 8.16 -11.81 -9.26
CA ARG A 92 7.10 -10.91 -8.76
C ARG A 92 7.42 -9.45 -8.97
N TYR A 93 8.64 -9.05 -8.63
CA TYR A 93 9.06 -7.66 -8.74
C TYR A 93 9.09 -7.22 -10.21
N LEU A 94 9.57 -8.10 -11.09
CA LEU A 94 9.54 -7.86 -12.53
C LEU A 94 8.11 -7.78 -13.09
N LYS A 95 7.20 -8.64 -12.61
CA LYS A 95 5.78 -8.65 -13.01
C LYS A 95 5.07 -7.36 -12.56
N LEU A 96 5.31 -6.90 -11.33
CA LEU A 96 4.79 -5.62 -10.86
C LEU A 96 5.27 -4.46 -11.74
N TRP A 97 6.59 -4.38 -11.97
CA TRP A 97 7.17 -3.33 -12.81
C TRP A 97 6.61 -3.36 -14.24
N LEU A 98 6.52 -4.54 -14.87
CA LEU A 98 6.02 -4.62 -16.24
C LEU A 98 4.55 -4.24 -16.33
N ASN A 99 3.73 -4.65 -15.35
CA ASN A 99 2.33 -4.26 -15.27
C ASN A 99 2.16 -2.74 -15.18
N ASP A 100 2.96 -2.10 -14.32
CA ASP A 100 2.93 -0.66 -14.16
C ASP A 100 3.32 0.09 -15.45
N GLU A 101 4.38 -0.34 -16.14
CA GLU A 101 4.77 0.27 -17.42
C GLU A 101 3.70 0.05 -18.50
N ILE A 102 3.07 -1.13 -18.54
CA ILE A 102 1.95 -1.40 -19.45
C ILE A 102 0.79 -0.45 -19.23
N ILE A 103 0.40 -0.25 -17.96
CA ILE A 103 -0.70 0.64 -17.58
C ILE A 103 -0.32 2.11 -17.85
N HIS A 104 0.92 2.50 -17.55
CA HIS A 104 1.43 3.85 -17.73
C HIS A 104 1.40 4.27 -19.20
N TYR A 105 1.98 3.47 -20.09
CA TYR A 105 2.01 3.75 -21.52
C TYR A 105 0.69 3.45 -22.24
N ARG A 106 -0.25 2.79 -21.55
CA ARG A 106 -1.57 2.40 -22.10
C ARG A 106 -1.41 1.56 -23.36
N PHE A 107 -0.48 0.59 -23.32
CA PHE A 107 -0.32 -0.33 -24.43
C PHE A 107 -1.66 -1.00 -24.74
N ASP A 108 -1.92 -1.20 -26.04
CA ASP A 108 -3.09 -1.93 -26.53
C ASP A 108 -2.81 -3.43 -26.64
N LYS A 109 -3.85 -4.20 -26.97
CA LYS A 109 -3.78 -5.66 -26.90
C LYS A 109 -2.72 -6.21 -27.84
N ASP A 110 -2.57 -5.58 -29.01
CA ASP A 110 -1.63 -6.00 -30.02
C ASP A 110 -0.19 -5.73 -29.58
N ALA A 111 0.06 -4.61 -28.89
CA ALA A 111 1.35 -4.30 -28.30
C ALA A 111 1.74 -5.31 -27.20
N ILE A 112 0.79 -5.67 -26.31
CA ILE A 112 1.07 -6.66 -25.27
C ILE A 112 1.28 -8.06 -25.86
N LEU A 113 0.47 -8.46 -26.84
CA LEU A 113 0.65 -9.71 -27.56
C LEU A 113 2.02 -9.78 -28.23
N SER A 114 2.50 -8.67 -28.80
CA SER A 114 3.83 -8.60 -29.41
C SER A 114 4.97 -8.90 -28.43
N ILE A 115 4.84 -8.46 -27.17
CA ILE A 115 5.79 -8.79 -26.10
C ILE A 115 5.64 -10.25 -25.69
N LYS A 116 4.40 -10.73 -25.52
CA LYS A 116 4.10 -12.11 -25.14
C LYS A 116 4.64 -13.12 -26.15
N ASP A 117 4.33 -12.94 -27.43
CA ASP A 117 4.75 -13.84 -28.52
C ASP A 117 6.28 -13.88 -28.68
N ASN A 118 6.98 -12.84 -28.21
CA ASN A 118 8.43 -12.75 -28.22
C ASN A 118 9.06 -12.98 -26.84
N TRP A 119 8.32 -13.43 -25.83
CA TRP A 119 8.79 -13.53 -24.45
C TRP A 119 10.11 -14.30 -24.32
N ASP A 120 10.19 -15.47 -24.97
CA ASP A 120 11.40 -16.30 -24.96
C ASP A 120 12.59 -15.66 -25.70
N ASN A 121 12.34 -14.82 -26.71
CA ASN A 121 13.42 -14.03 -27.34
C ASN A 121 13.87 -12.88 -26.44
N ILE A 122 12.93 -12.25 -25.73
CA ILE A 122 13.21 -11.12 -24.83
C ILE A 122 14.00 -11.61 -23.61
N LYS A 123 13.57 -12.73 -23.05
CA LYS A 123 14.29 -13.48 -22.02
C LYS A 123 15.64 -13.92 -22.60
N ASN A 124 16.72 -13.49 -21.97
CA ASN A 124 18.07 -13.69 -22.54
C ASN A 124 18.47 -15.18 -22.51
N GLU A 125 19.06 -15.69 -23.60
CA GLU A 125 19.50 -17.10 -23.78
C GLU A 125 20.78 -17.48 -23.00
N GLY A 126 21.32 -16.59 -22.16
CA GLY A 126 22.49 -16.88 -21.35
C GLY A 126 22.16 -17.82 -20.19
N ASN A 127 23.03 -18.81 -19.93
CA ASN A 127 22.97 -19.78 -18.82
C ASN A 127 22.90 -19.12 -17.43
N TYR A 128 21.78 -18.52 -17.07
CA TYR A 128 21.59 -17.82 -15.82
C TYR A 128 20.55 -18.52 -14.94
N TYR A 129 20.85 -18.60 -13.65
CA TYR A 129 20.22 -19.49 -12.69
C TYR A 129 18.78 -19.13 -12.26
N HIS A 130 18.19 -18.04 -12.79
CA HIS A 130 16.87 -17.52 -12.36
C HIS A 130 15.93 -17.13 -13.52
N ALA A 131 16.05 -17.76 -14.69
CA ALA A 131 15.29 -17.38 -15.87
C ALA A 131 13.83 -17.92 -15.93
N LYS A 132 13.21 -18.46 -14.88
CA LYS A 132 11.89 -19.15 -15.04
C LYS A 132 10.65 -18.26 -14.97
N CYS A 133 10.76 -16.93 -15.02
CA CYS A 133 9.55 -16.11 -15.05
C CYS A 133 8.72 -16.44 -16.30
N ASP A 134 7.51 -16.96 -16.07
CA ASP A 134 6.51 -17.17 -17.10
C ASP A 134 5.87 -15.85 -17.54
N ASP A 135 5.29 -15.88 -18.74
CA ASP A 135 4.51 -14.81 -19.36
C ASP A 135 3.00 -14.94 -19.10
N ALA A 136 2.57 -15.90 -18.27
CA ALA A 136 1.16 -16.19 -18.01
C ALA A 136 0.40 -14.97 -17.44
N PHE A 137 1.13 -14.01 -16.85
CA PHE A 137 0.52 -12.76 -16.40
C PHE A 137 0.08 -11.84 -17.53
N LEU A 138 0.70 -11.93 -18.72
CA LEU A 138 0.33 -11.14 -19.89
C LEU A 138 -1.00 -11.60 -20.50
N ASP A 139 -1.40 -12.86 -20.26
CA ASP A 139 -2.67 -13.43 -20.74
C ASP A 139 -3.88 -12.63 -20.23
N ASN A 140 -3.76 -12.05 -19.04
CA ASN A 140 -4.81 -11.33 -18.34
C ASN A 140 -4.50 -9.83 -18.20
N SER A 141 -3.57 -9.29 -19.00
CA SER A 141 -3.20 -7.87 -18.98
C SER A 141 -4.36 -6.90 -19.24
N TYR A 142 -5.46 -7.37 -19.83
CA TYR A 142 -6.71 -6.63 -20.07
C TYR A 142 -7.83 -6.92 -19.08
N ASP A 143 -7.51 -7.52 -17.95
CA ASP A 143 -8.49 -7.74 -16.90
C ASP A 143 -9.13 -6.39 -16.48
N ASN A 144 -10.45 -6.32 -16.58
CA ASN A 144 -11.23 -5.13 -16.22
C ASN A 144 -10.98 -4.69 -14.78
N PHE A 145 -10.69 -5.65 -13.88
CA PHE A 145 -10.39 -5.34 -12.49
C PHE A 145 -9.04 -4.60 -12.36
N ILE A 146 -8.03 -5.03 -13.11
CA ILE A 146 -6.67 -4.45 -13.09
C ILE A 146 -6.67 -3.07 -13.74
N SER A 147 -7.28 -2.95 -14.93
CA SER A 147 -7.37 -1.69 -15.66
C SER A 147 -8.15 -0.60 -14.89
N SER A 148 -9.14 -1.01 -14.09
CA SER A 148 -9.92 -0.09 -13.23
C SER A 148 -9.24 0.21 -11.89
N ASN A 149 -8.26 -0.59 -11.47
CA ASN A 149 -7.55 -0.45 -10.20
C ASN A 149 -6.03 -0.52 -10.42
N LYS A 150 -5.49 0.56 -10.98
CA LYS A 150 -4.09 0.63 -11.44
C LYS A 150 -3.05 0.36 -10.33
N ASP A 151 -3.39 0.70 -9.09
CA ASP A 151 -2.57 0.52 -7.89
C ASP A 151 -2.81 -0.83 -7.17
N ALA A 152 -3.74 -1.67 -7.64
CA ALA A 152 -4.12 -2.89 -6.93
C ALA A 152 -2.98 -3.90 -6.80
N PHE A 153 -2.16 -4.06 -7.86
CA PHE A 153 -0.95 -4.89 -7.81
C PHE A 153 0.01 -4.40 -6.74
N GLN A 154 0.27 -3.10 -6.75
CA GLN A 154 1.18 -2.47 -5.82
C GLN A 154 0.74 -2.67 -4.36
N VAL A 155 -0.56 -2.50 -4.06
CA VAL A 155 -1.11 -2.72 -2.72
C VAL A 155 -0.89 -4.16 -2.26
N ILE A 156 -1.21 -5.14 -3.10
CA ILE A 156 -1.03 -6.56 -2.75
C ILE A 156 0.45 -6.91 -2.61
N GLU A 157 1.32 -6.47 -3.53
CA GLU A 157 2.74 -6.78 -3.48
C GLU A 157 3.42 -6.19 -2.24
N ILE A 158 3.07 -4.97 -1.81
CA ILE A 158 3.60 -4.39 -0.57
C ILE A 158 3.08 -5.12 0.67
N ILE A 159 1.82 -5.57 0.68
CA ILE A 159 1.30 -6.43 1.75
C ILE A 159 2.08 -7.75 1.79
N CYS A 160 2.39 -8.34 0.64
CA CYS A 160 3.22 -9.54 0.57
C CYS A 160 4.61 -9.31 1.14
N GLU A 161 5.25 -8.17 0.85
CA GLU A 161 6.55 -7.80 1.46
C GLU A 161 6.45 -7.70 2.98
N TYR A 162 5.43 -7.02 3.50
CA TYR A 162 5.18 -6.93 4.94
C TYR A 162 5.02 -8.31 5.60
N LEU A 163 4.25 -9.21 4.96
CA LEU A 163 4.01 -10.56 5.49
C LEU A 163 5.30 -11.36 5.54
N LYS A 164 6.16 -11.25 4.51
CA LYS A 164 7.45 -11.93 4.45
C LYS A 164 8.43 -11.41 5.50
N LEU A 165 8.51 -10.10 5.68
CA LEU A 165 9.30 -9.48 6.76
C LEU A 165 8.82 -9.95 8.14
N THR A 166 7.50 -10.00 8.35
CA THR A 166 6.91 -10.41 9.63
C THR A 166 7.05 -11.91 9.89
N ASN A 167 7.07 -12.73 8.83
CA ASN A 167 7.28 -14.17 8.94
C ASN A 167 8.77 -14.55 9.09
N GLY A 168 9.70 -13.64 8.79
CA GLY A 168 11.13 -13.90 8.80
C GLY A 168 11.66 -14.52 7.51
N ASP A 169 10.88 -14.49 6.43
CA ASP A 169 11.29 -14.97 5.09
C ASP A 169 12.29 -14.01 4.44
N ILE A 170 12.24 -12.73 4.82
CA ILE A 170 13.20 -11.68 4.43
C ILE A 170 13.85 -11.18 5.71
N GLN A 171 15.18 -11.11 5.73
CA GLN A 171 15.92 -10.65 6.89
C GLN A 171 16.48 -9.24 6.66
N ILE A 172 16.17 -8.34 7.58
CA ILE A 172 16.90 -7.09 7.78
C ILE A 172 17.82 -7.32 8.98
N HIS A 173 19.13 -7.19 8.79
CA HIS A 173 20.12 -7.57 9.79
C HIS A 173 19.98 -6.82 11.12
N ASN A 174 19.44 -5.59 11.09
CA ASN A 174 19.20 -4.79 12.27
C ASN A 174 17.74 -4.90 12.71
N MET A 175 17.52 -5.38 13.95
CA MET A 175 16.16 -5.56 14.50
C MET A 175 15.41 -4.24 14.68
N ALA A 176 16.10 -3.15 15.04
CA ALA A 176 15.47 -1.84 15.17
C ALA A 176 14.99 -1.31 13.80
N GLU A 177 15.80 -1.53 12.76
CA GLU A 177 15.45 -1.20 11.38
C GLU A 177 14.29 -2.05 10.87
N LEU A 178 14.32 -3.38 11.11
CA LEU A 178 13.22 -4.28 10.78
C LEU A 178 11.89 -3.82 11.42
N ASN A 179 11.92 -3.49 12.70
CA ASN A 179 10.74 -3.02 13.43
C ASN A 179 10.24 -1.69 12.85
N SER A 180 11.14 -0.77 12.54
CA SER A 180 10.80 0.51 11.93
C SER A 180 10.12 0.32 10.58
N VAL A 181 10.69 -0.49 9.68
CA VAL A 181 10.13 -0.79 8.36
C VAL A 181 8.76 -1.46 8.49
N ARG A 182 8.64 -2.50 9.33
CA ARG A 182 7.37 -3.22 9.56
C ARG A 182 6.28 -2.30 10.08
N ASN A 183 6.59 -1.47 11.07
CA ASN A 183 5.62 -0.52 11.64
C ASN A 183 5.23 0.54 10.62
N SER A 184 6.18 1.07 9.85
CA SER A 184 5.88 2.05 8.80
C SER A 184 5.00 1.47 7.70
N LEU A 185 5.31 0.27 7.19
CA LEU A 185 4.49 -0.40 6.18
C LEU A 185 3.06 -0.64 6.68
N ARG A 186 2.90 -1.20 7.89
CA ARG A 186 1.57 -1.49 8.47
C ARG A 186 0.80 -0.22 8.75
N ASN A 187 1.41 0.65 9.55
CA ASN A 187 0.72 1.81 10.08
C ASN A 187 0.52 2.80 8.94
N GLU A 188 1.50 3.10 8.09
CA GLU A 188 1.35 4.14 7.07
C GLU A 188 0.74 3.59 5.79
N TYR A 189 1.52 2.86 4.99
CA TYR A 189 1.11 2.46 3.65
C TYR A 189 -0.14 1.57 3.62
N ILE A 190 -0.13 0.47 4.38
CA ILE A 190 -1.20 -0.53 4.35
C ILE A 190 -2.48 0.06 4.94
N SER A 191 -2.39 0.80 6.04
CA SER A 191 -3.56 1.46 6.66
C SER A 191 -4.21 2.50 5.74
N ASP A 192 -3.40 3.28 5.01
CA ASP A 192 -3.91 4.30 4.07
C ASP A 192 -4.55 3.64 2.83
N ASN A 193 -4.06 2.46 2.43
CA ASN A 193 -4.59 1.68 1.30
C ASN A 193 -5.56 0.55 1.71
N PHE A 194 -6.01 0.52 2.96
CA PHE A 194 -6.76 -0.63 3.48
C PHE A 194 -8.15 -0.77 2.83
N SER A 195 -8.80 0.32 2.48
CA SER A 195 -10.08 0.28 1.74
C SER A 195 -9.91 -0.38 0.37
N LYS A 196 -8.82 -0.07 -0.34
CA LYS A 196 -8.46 -0.69 -1.62
C LYS A 196 -8.19 -2.18 -1.44
N TYR A 197 -7.40 -2.52 -0.42
CA TYR A 197 -7.16 -3.90 -0.03
C TYR A 197 -8.47 -4.68 0.21
N LYS A 198 -9.42 -4.08 0.92
CA LYS A 198 -10.72 -4.70 1.20
C LYS A 198 -11.53 -4.94 -0.07
N THR A 199 -11.55 -3.98 -1.01
CA THR A 199 -12.18 -4.18 -2.33
C THR A 199 -11.55 -5.36 -3.07
N ILE A 200 -10.23 -5.50 -3.05
CA ILE A 200 -9.52 -6.64 -3.66
C ILE A 200 -9.91 -7.95 -2.97
N SER A 201 -9.92 -7.98 -1.64
CA SER A 201 -10.30 -9.14 -0.83
C SER A 201 -11.73 -9.61 -1.14
N GLU A 202 -12.68 -8.67 -1.22
CA GLU A 202 -14.07 -8.94 -1.55
C GLU A 202 -14.25 -9.46 -2.98
N GLU A 203 -13.53 -8.89 -3.94
CA GLU A 203 -13.53 -9.38 -5.33
C GLU A 203 -13.01 -10.81 -5.39
N CYS A 204 -11.84 -11.06 -4.81
CA CYS A 204 -11.16 -12.37 -4.86
C CYS A 204 -11.81 -13.46 -4.01
N SER A 205 -12.80 -13.11 -3.19
CA SER A 205 -13.61 -14.05 -2.41
C SER A 205 -14.86 -14.53 -3.15
N ARG A 206 -15.17 -13.95 -4.33
CA ARG A 206 -16.31 -14.40 -5.15
C ARG A 206 -15.98 -15.72 -5.86
N GLU A 207 -16.98 -16.60 -5.99
CA GLU A 207 -16.80 -17.84 -6.72
C GLU A 207 -16.46 -17.58 -8.20
N ASN A 208 -15.55 -18.39 -8.77
CA ASN A 208 -15.13 -18.36 -10.17
C ASN A 208 -14.33 -17.13 -10.65
N THR A 209 -13.69 -16.35 -9.76
CA THR A 209 -12.76 -15.30 -10.21
C THR A 209 -11.46 -15.88 -10.75
N THR A 210 -11.15 -15.60 -12.02
CA THR A 210 -9.89 -15.99 -12.68
C THR A 210 -8.87 -14.85 -12.75
N HIS A 211 -9.12 -13.75 -12.03
CA HIS A 211 -8.27 -12.56 -12.03
C HIS A 211 -6.86 -12.91 -11.54
N LEU A 212 -5.83 -12.48 -12.27
CA LEU A 212 -4.43 -12.75 -11.91
C LEU A 212 -4.09 -12.22 -10.51
N LEU A 213 -4.57 -11.03 -10.18
CA LEU A 213 -4.36 -10.45 -8.86
C LEU A 213 -4.93 -11.35 -7.76
N CYS A 214 -6.07 -12.01 -8.01
CA CYS A 214 -6.66 -12.94 -7.07
C CYS A 214 -5.83 -14.21 -6.90
N ASN A 215 -5.13 -14.67 -7.94
CA ASN A 215 -4.18 -15.78 -7.80
C ASN A 215 -3.02 -15.40 -6.86
N ILE A 216 -2.48 -14.18 -6.99
CA ILE A 216 -1.43 -13.66 -6.11
C ILE A 216 -1.95 -13.53 -4.68
N TYR A 217 -3.07 -12.82 -4.50
CA TYR A 217 -3.72 -12.63 -3.21
C TYR A 217 -4.00 -13.96 -2.51
N ASN A 218 -4.67 -14.91 -3.18
CA ASN A 218 -5.06 -16.18 -2.59
C ASN A 218 -3.85 -17.05 -2.23
N LYS A 219 -2.80 -17.05 -3.07
CA LYS A 219 -1.54 -17.75 -2.77
C LYS A 219 -0.95 -17.26 -1.46
N TYR A 220 -0.87 -15.95 -1.24
CA TYR A 220 -0.26 -15.38 -0.04
C TYR A 220 -1.16 -15.44 1.19
N LYS A 221 -2.47 -15.27 1.02
CA LYS A 221 -3.46 -15.48 2.08
C LYS A 221 -3.39 -16.91 2.63
N ILE A 222 -3.20 -17.91 1.76
CA ILE A 222 -3.03 -19.30 2.19
C ILE A 222 -1.67 -19.50 2.86
N LYS A 223 -0.58 -19.00 2.24
CA LYS A 223 0.79 -19.19 2.73
C LYS A 223 1.03 -18.56 4.10
N TYR A 224 0.55 -17.33 4.31
CA TYR A 224 0.78 -16.54 5.53
C TYR A 224 -0.49 -16.34 6.36
N ARG A 225 -1.42 -17.31 6.34
CA ARG A 225 -2.77 -17.21 6.92
C ARG A 225 -2.82 -16.52 8.30
N GLU A 226 -1.97 -16.94 9.24
CA GLU A 226 -1.97 -16.37 10.58
C GLU A 226 -1.56 -14.89 10.61
N ARG A 227 -0.43 -14.56 9.97
CA ARG A 227 0.07 -13.17 9.87
C ARG A 227 -0.86 -12.27 9.09
N PHE A 228 -1.51 -12.83 8.08
CA PHE A 228 -2.50 -12.16 7.26
C PHE A 228 -3.74 -11.79 8.08
N ASN A 229 -4.31 -12.75 8.82
CA ASN A 229 -5.44 -12.51 9.70
C ASN A 229 -5.09 -11.53 10.83
N GLU A 230 -3.87 -11.60 11.36
CA GLU A 230 -3.36 -10.66 12.36
C GLU A 230 -3.29 -9.24 11.80
N LEU A 231 -2.77 -9.06 10.59
CA LEU A 231 -2.73 -7.78 9.89
C LEU A 231 -4.13 -7.20 9.69
N GLU A 232 -5.06 -7.98 9.12
CA GLU A 232 -6.44 -7.56 8.90
C GLU A 232 -7.08 -7.09 10.21
N LYS A 233 -6.98 -7.90 11.26
CA LYS A 233 -7.54 -7.58 12.57
C LYS A 233 -6.96 -6.28 13.15
N LYS A 234 -5.63 -6.09 13.09
CA LYS A 234 -4.98 -4.89 13.63
C LYS A 234 -5.43 -3.64 12.88
N VAL A 235 -5.43 -3.67 11.55
CA VAL A 235 -5.81 -2.50 10.74
C VAL A 235 -7.30 -2.18 10.86
N ASP A 236 -8.17 -3.20 10.89
CA ASP A 236 -9.61 -3.02 11.13
C ASP A 236 -9.89 -2.37 12.50
N GLN A 237 -9.20 -2.83 13.56
CA GLN A 237 -9.34 -2.26 14.89
C GLN A 237 -8.91 -0.80 14.95
N GLU A 238 -7.81 -0.44 14.29
CA GLU A 238 -7.36 0.95 14.17
C GLU A 238 -8.39 1.82 13.45
N ILE A 239 -8.97 1.33 12.36
CA ILE A 239 -9.98 2.05 11.58
C ILE A 239 -11.24 2.28 12.43
N ILE A 240 -11.76 1.24 13.08
CA ILE A 240 -12.94 1.35 13.95
C ILE A 240 -12.68 2.33 15.10
N ALA A 241 -11.48 2.31 15.69
CA ALA A 241 -11.12 3.23 16.76
C ALA A 241 -11.09 4.69 16.29
N VAL A 242 -10.63 4.95 15.06
CA VAL A 242 -10.64 6.28 14.45
C VAL A 242 -12.07 6.72 14.11
N GLU A 243 -12.88 5.86 13.49
CA GLU A 243 -14.28 6.13 13.17
C GLU A 243 -15.10 6.48 14.42
N LYS A 244 -14.90 5.73 15.51
CA LYS A 244 -15.54 6.02 16.80
C LYS A 244 -15.13 7.38 17.37
N GLN A 245 -13.87 7.77 17.22
CA GLN A 245 -13.39 9.09 17.65
C GLN A 245 -14.01 10.22 16.83
N ILE A 246 -14.11 10.04 15.51
CA ILE A 246 -14.77 11.00 14.62
C ILE A 246 -16.24 11.14 15.01
N LEU A 247 -16.95 10.03 15.19
CA LEU A 247 -18.34 10.04 15.63
C LEU A 247 -18.51 10.78 16.98
N ASN A 248 -17.64 10.51 17.95
CA ASN A 248 -17.68 11.20 19.24
C ASN A 248 -17.42 12.71 19.09
N ALA A 249 -16.49 13.12 18.22
CA ALA A 249 -16.21 14.52 17.94
C ALA A 249 -17.41 15.21 17.26
N GLU A 250 -18.04 14.56 16.27
CA GLU A 250 -19.25 15.07 15.61
C GLU A 250 -20.43 15.21 16.59
N VAL A 251 -20.59 14.27 17.51
CA VAL A 251 -21.62 14.33 18.56
C VAL A 251 -21.34 15.48 19.53
N ALA A 252 -20.08 15.68 19.91
CA ALA A 252 -19.67 16.80 20.76
C ALA A 252 -19.91 18.16 20.07
N GLU A 253 -19.58 18.27 18.77
CA GLU A 253 -19.85 19.46 17.97
C GLU A 253 -21.34 19.77 17.89
N ARG A 254 -22.19 18.78 17.58
CA ARG A 254 -23.66 18.97 17.57
C ARG A 254 -24.21 19.40 18.93
N SER A 255 -23.68 18.83 20.01
CA SER A 255 -24.04 19.19 21.38
C SER A 255 -23.63 20.63 21.73
N PHE A 256 -22.49 21.09 21.23
CA PHE A 256 -22.04 22.47 21.40
C PHE A 256 -22.90 23.46 20.60
N LEU A 257 -23.20 23.14 19.34
CA LEU A 257 -24.07 23.96 18.48
C LEU A 257 -25.50 24.09 19.05
N SER A 258 -26.07 23.02 19.60
CA SER A 258 -27.40 23.09 20.22
C SER A 258 -27.41 24.01 21.44
N ARG A 259 -26.36 23.97 22.27
CA ARG A 259 -26.18 24.89 23.41
C ARG A 259 -26.01 26.33 22.97
N LEU A 260 -25.27 26.59 21.88
CA LEU A 260 -25.15 27.95 21.32
C LEU A 260 -26.51 28.48 20.82
N GLN A 261 -27.31 27.63 20.18
CA GLN A 261 -28.65 28.00 19.75
C GLN A 261 -29.57 28.30 20.94
N GLU A 262 -29.45 27.54 22.02
CA GLU A 262 -30.17 27.77 23.27
C GLU A 262 -29.73 29.07 23.95
N ILE A 263 -28.42 29.35 24.02
CA ILE A 263 -27.88 30.63 24.50
C ILE A 263 -28.35 31.80 23.63
N GLY A 264 -28.37 31.63 22.30
CA GLY A 264 -28.89 32.65 21.37
C GLY A 264 -30.37 32.97 21.59
N ARG A 265 -31.18 31.96 21.94
CA ARG A 265 -32.58 32.16 22.38
C ARG A 265 -32.67 32.85 23.74
N ILE A 266 -31.83 32.47 24.72
CA ILE A 266 -31.82 33.07 26.06
C ILE A 266 -31.36 34.54 26.03
N LEU A 267 -30.36 34.85 25.20
CA LEU A 267 -29.84 36.20 25.00
C LEU A 267 -30.73 37.06 24.09
N GLY A 268 -31.88 36.54 23.63
CA GLY A 268 -32.85 37.31 22.85
C GLY A 268 -32.30 37.80 21.51
N ILE A 269 -31.45 37.03 20.84
CA ILE A 269 -30.88 37.44 19.53
C ILE A 269 -31.97 37.49 18.44
N ASP A 270 -33.12 36.81 18.64
CA ASP A 270 -34.32 36.99 17.79
C ASP A 270 -34.98 38.38 17.96
N GLU A 271 -34.70 39.09 19.06
CA GLU A 271 -35.20 40.44 19.36
C GLU A 271 -34.15 41.54 19.10
N LEU A 272 -32.96 41.17 18.61
CA LEU A 272 -31.86 42.09 18.27
C LEU A 272 -32.07 42.78 16.89
N MET A 273 -33.31 42.83 16.42
CA MET A 273 -33.79 43.69 15.32
C MET A 273 -34.30 45.04 15.85
N THR A 274 -33.69 45.56 16.91
CA THR A 274 -33.88 46.95 17.35
C THR A 274 -32.64 47.77 16.97
N PRO A 275 -32.80 48.97 16.37
CA PRO A 275 -31.71 49.68 15.72
C PRO A 275 -30.87 50.42 16.77
N ALA A 276 -29.97 49.70 17.43
CA ALA A 276 -28.90 50.29 18.21
C ALA A 276 -27.56 49.65 17.81
N SER A 277 -26.76 50.40 17.04
CA SER A 277 -25.39 50.11 16.57
C SER A 277 -25.23 49.11 15.40
N THR A 278 -25.58 49.57 14.19
CA THR A 278 -25.48 48.85 12.91
C THR A 278 -24.06 48.46 12.48
N THR A 279 -23.00 49.05 13.05
CA THR A 279 -21.60 48.79 12.66
C THR A 279 -20.99 47.58 13.37
N SER A 280 -21.36 47.31 14.63
CA SER A 280 -20.79 46.20 15.41
C SER A 280 -21.47 44.86 15.08
N ILE A 281 -22.76 44.88 14.80
CA ILE A 281 -23.58 43.69 14.51
C ILE A 281 -23.22 43.11 13.13
N ALA A 282 -22.97 43.96 12.13
CA ALA A 282 -22.59 43.53 10.79
C ALA A 282 -21.21 42.85 10.77
N VAL A 283 -20.26 43.34 11.58
CA VAL A 283 -18.92 42.77 11.67
C VAL A 283 -18.97 41.39 12.33
N ILE A 284 -19.64 41.26 13.48
CA ILE A 284 -19.76 39.98 14.19
C ILE A 284 -20.54 38.95 13.37
N GLY A 285 -21.65 39.37 12.75
CA GLY A 285 -22.45 38.50 11.88
C GLY A 285 -21.70 38.02 10.63
N SER A 286 -20.86 38.88 10.05
CA SER A 286 -20.01 38.50 8.91
C SER A 286 -18.96 37.46 9.31
N PHE A 287 -18.31 37.63 10.48
CA PHE A 287 -17.35 36.64 10.97
C PHE A 287 -17.99 35.27 11.25
N VAL A 288 -19.18 35.27 11.88
CA VAL A 288 -19.91 34.03 12.15
C VAL A 288 -20.41 33.39 10.86
N GLY A 289 -20.93 34.17 9.91
CA GLY A 289 -21.38 33.69 8.61
C GLY A 289 -20.24 33.09 7.77
N ILE A 290 -19.08 33.74 7.73
CA ILE A 290 -17.88 33.22 7.05
C ILE A 290 -17.41 31.91 7.73
N PHE A 291 -17.43 31.84 9.05
CA PHE A 291 -17.05 30.63 9.78
C PHE A 291 -17.99 29.45 9.49
N LEU A 292 -19.30 29.68 9.45
CA LEU A 292 -20.29 28.67 9.09
C LEU A 292 -20.16 28.21 7.63
N LEU A 293 -19.85 29.13 6.71
CA LEU A 293 -19.58 28.78 5.31
C LEU A 293 -18.30 27.92 5.20
N LEU A 294 -17.24 28.24 5.95
CA LEU A 294 -16.02 27.41 5.99
C LEU A 294 -16.31 25.98 6.52
N LEU A 295 -17.18 25.84 7.53
CA LEU A 295 -17.62 24.53 8.04
C LEU A 295 -18.46 23.75 7.02
N LEU A 296 -19.32 24.44 6.25
CA LEU A 296 -20.07 23.82 5.16
C LEU A 296 -19.13 23.38 4.03
N PHE A 297 -18.21 24.23 3.60
CA PHE A 297 -17.20 23.85 2.60
C PHE A 297 -16.33 22.70 3.10
N TYR A 298 -15.94 22.65 4.38
CA TYR A 298 -15.23 21.52 4.98
C TYR A 298 -15.99 20.20 4.81
N LYS A 299 -17.32 20.20 4.96
CA LYS A 299 -18.17 19.00 4.79
C LYS A 299 -18.40 18.58 3.33
N PHE A 300 -18.39 19.53 2.39
CA PHE A 300 -18.71 19.27 0.97
C PHE A 300 -17.48 19.13 0.05
N THR A 301 -16.27 19.39 0.55
CA THR A 301 -15.02 19.14 -0.20
C THR A 301 -14.54 17.71 0.12
N PRO A 302 -13.96 16.93 -0.82
CA PRO A 302 -13.43 15.57 -0.57
C PRO A 302 -12.25 15.50 0.43
N PHE A 303 -12.03 16.56 1.22
CA PHE A 303 -11.04 16.64 2.27
C PHE A 303 -11.38 15.79 3.49
N GLY A 304 -12.61 15.29 3.68
CA GLY A 304 -12.93 14.43 4.83
C GLY A 304 -12.01 13.21 4.94
N SER A 305 -11.80 12.48 3.84
CA SER A 305 -10.88 11.33 3.81
C SER A 305 -9.41 11.76 3.98
N PHE A 306 -9.01 12.89 3.38
CA PHE A 306 -7.67 13.46 3.50
C PHE A 306 -7.35 13.99 4.91
N ILE A 307 -8.37 14.46 5.63
CA ILE A 307 -8.24 14.95 7.01
C ILE A 307 -8.22 13.78 7.98
N ILE A 308 -8.95 12.69 7.71
CA ILE A 308 -8.80 11.43 8.44
C ILE A 308 -7.37 10.89 8.31
N SER A 309 -6.81 10.84 7.09
CA SER A 309 -5.42 10.39 6.90
C SER A 309 -4.41 11.35 7.54
N ARG A 310 -4.63 12.68 7.49
CA ARG A 310 -3.80 13.68 8.19
C ARG A 310 -3.89 13.59 9.71
N ILE A 311 -5.08 13.44 10.29
CA ILE A 311 -5.29 13.28 11.75
C ILE A 311 -4.66 11.98 12.21
N ARG A 312 -4.78 10.90 11.41
CA ARG A 312 -4.09 9.63 11.63
C ARG A 312 -2.56 9.82 11.62
N LYS A 313 -2.00 10.54 10.64
CA LYS A 313 -0.57 10.89 10.59
C LYS A 313 -0.12 11.75 11.79
N MET A 314 -0.92 12.74 12.21
CA MET A 314 -0.64 13.59 13.38
C MET A 314 -0.69 12.83 14.71
N LYS A 315 -1.68 11.93 14.89
CA LYS A 315 -1.78 11.10 16.11
C LYS A 315 -0.64 10.09 16.21
N ARG A 316 -0.21 9.53 15.08
CA ARG A 316 0.96 8.64 15.02
C ARG A 316 2.27 9.35 15.36
N MET A 317 2.42 10.64 15.01
CA MET A 317 3.57 11.43 15.45
C MET A 317 3.60 11.66 16.97
N GLY A 318 2.44 11.77 17.63
CA GLY A 318 2.35 11.91 19.09
C GLY A 318 2.56 10.61 19.88
N ASN A 319 2.23 9.45 19.28
CA ASN A 319 2.44 8.14 19.91
C ASN A 319 3.83 7.52 19.64
N LYS A 320 4.69 8.17 18.84
CA LYS A 320 6.05 7.68 18.53
C LYS A 320 6.97 7.62 19.76
N GLU A 321 6.61 8.25 20.87
CA GLU A 321 7.38 8.21 22.12
C GLU A 321 6.92 7.10 23.09
N ASP A 322 5.75 6.48 22.88
CA ASP A 322 5.14 5.49 23.78
C ASP A 322 4.85 4.12 23.12
N GLU A 323 5.40 3.84 21.93
CA GLU A 323 5.42 2.46 21.42
C GLU A 323 6.53 1.68 22.13
N GLU A 324 6.15 1.00 23.23
CA GLU A 324 6.91 -0.14 23.76
C GLU A 324 7.34 -1.04 22.58
N PRO A 325 8.61 -1.46 22.52
CA PRO A 325 9.00 -2.47 21.55
C PRO A 325 8.09 -3.67 21.77
N ASP A 326 7.34 -4.07 20.74
CA ASP A 326 6.41 -5.20 20.72
C ASP A 326 7.05 -6.39 21.49
N GLU A 327 6.76 -6.51 22.80
CA GLU A 327 7.49 -7.36 23.76
C GLU A 327 7.32 -8.86 23.48
N LEU A 328 6.59 -9.23 22.44
CA LEU A 328 6.29 -10.62 22.10
C LEU A 328 7.27 -11.28 21.12
N PHE A 329 8.35 -10.62 20.70
CA PHE A 329 9.32 -11.18 19.74
C PHE A 329 10.71 -11.50 20.32
N LEU A 330 10.91 -11.41 21.64
CA LEU A 330 12.14 -11.86 22.30
C LEU A 330 12.08 -13.34 22.71
N TYR A 331 11.78 -14.26 21.78
CA TYR A 331 12.20 -15.65 22.00
C TYR A 331 13.61 -15.83 21.47
N THR A 332 14.54 -15.80 22.42
CA THR A 332 15.96 -16.12 22.33
C THR A 332 16.22 -17.35 21.45
N CYS A 333 17.04 -17.19 20.42
CA CYS A 333 17.82 -18.30 19.87
C CYS A 333 18.88 -18.68 20.90
N GLU A 334 18.54 -19.55 21.85
CA GLU A 334 19.52 -20.30 22.62
C GLU A 334 19.49 -21.76 22.17
N ASN A 335 20.60 -22.15 21.56
CA ASN A 335 20.85 -23.44 20.98
C ASN A 335 21.22 -24.41 22.11
N GLU A 336 20.28 -25.23 22.58
CA GLU A 336 20.62 -26.41 23.38
C GLU A 336 19.77 -27.62 22.95
N SER A 337 20.48 -28.64 22.47
CA SER A 337 19.98 -29.97 22.19
C SER A 337 19.37 -30.59 23.46
N ILE A 338 18.04 -30.64 23.53
CA ILE A 338 17.36 -31.35 24.62
C ILE A 338 17.25 -32.83 24.23
N ASN A 339 18.19 -33.60 24.77
CA ASN A 339 18.02 -35.02 25.01
C ASN A 339 16.99 -35.14 26.15
N MET A 340 15.80 -35.68 25.85
CA MET A 340 14.74 -35.88 26.82
C MET A 340 15.11 -37.01 27.77
N ASP A 341 15.22 -36.70 29.07
CA ASP A 341 15.01 -37.71 30.10
C ASP A 341 14.13 -37.18 31.25
N ARG A 342 13.21 -38.05 31.67
CA ARG A 342 12.03 -37.78 32.52
C ARG A 342 12.38 -37.53 33.98
N ASN A 343 11.76 -36.53 34.62
CA ASN A 343 11.20 -36.68 35.98
C ASN A 343 10.21 -35.56 36.35
N PRO A 344 9.07 -35.83 37.03
CA PRO A 344 8.13 -34.80 37.46
C PRO A 344 8.40 -34.36 38.91
N TYR A 345 8.69 -33.08 39.14
CA TYR A 345 8.78 -32.51 40.49
C TYR A 345 7.45 -31.88 40.94
N ARG A 346 7.02 -32.25 42.15
CA ARG A 346 5.86 -31.70 42.89
C ARG A 346 6.28 -30.43 43.63
N ILE A 347 5.45 -29.38 43.55
CA ILE A 347 5.62 -28.16 44.34
C ILE A 347 4.63 -28.18 45.52
N SER A 348 5.14 -28.00 46.74
CA SER A 348 4.35 -27.80 47.96
C SER A 348 4.27 -26.32 48.32
N HIS A 349 3.06 -25.80 48.52
CA HIS A 349 2.79 -24.43 48.97
C HIS A 349 3.08 -24.26 50.47
N HIS A 350 3.72 -23.15 50.85
CA HIS A 350 3.72 -22.64 52.22
C HIS A 350 3.11 -21.23 52.22
N SER A 351 2.04 -21.07 53.01
CA SER A 351 1.37 -19.80 53.29
C SER A 351 1.87 -19.28 54.63
N GLY A 352 2.60 -18.16 54.63
CA GLY A 352 2.97 -17.43 55.84
C GLY A 352 1.96 -16.31 56.10
N GLY A 353 1.26 -16.39 57.23
CA GLY A 353 0.33 -15.36 57.71
C GLY A 353 1.03 -14.22 58.45
N TYR A 354 0.34 -13.09 58.55
CA TYR A 354 0.60 -12.05 59.54
C TYR A 354 -0.73 -11.54 60.14
N PHE A 355 -0.76 -11.60 61.47
CA PHE A 355 -1.66 -11.04 62.49
C PHE A 355 -3.08 -11.59 62.65
#